data_AF-A0A845LEM7-F1
#
_entry.id   AF-A0A845LEM7-F1
#
_cell.length_a   1.000
_cell.length_b   1.000
_cell.length_c   1.000
_cell.angle_alpha   90.00
_cell.angle_beta   90.00
_cell.angle_gamma   90.00
#
_symmetry.space_group_name_H-M   'P 1'
#
loop_
_entity.id
_entity.type
_entity.pdbx_description
1 polymer ?
#
loop_
_entity_poly.entity_id
_entity_poly.type
_entity_poly.pdbx_seq_one_letter_code
_entity_poly.pdbx_strand_id
1 'polypeptide(L)'
;MEKYAMKLKPYLSNKIWGWEKWNLSCHPDGKSTIENGPYKGMYFADVIKDPESFPILIKIIYAKSRLSIQVHPDDDYARLFEKDNGKSECWYILDAGENGTLVVGLKKKFTRQEIQAMIDSGALEYHLNTIDIASGDFIYIPTGTIHTINSGIRLIEVQQSSNVTYRLYDWGRPRELHIEKSLDVIDYETSAVCGKVDGF
;
A
#
# COMPACT_ATOMS: atom_id res chain seq x y z
N MET A 1 -32.92 -12.42 13.63
CA MET A 1 -31.49 -12.58 13.96
C MET A 1 -31.10 -11.50 14.93
N GLU A 2 -30.46 -11.86 16.03
CA GLU A 2 -29.88 -10.88 16.94
C GLU A 2 -28.73 -10.16 16.22
N LYS A 3 -28.74 -8.83 16.25
CA LYS A 3 -27.66 -8.04 15.64
C LYS A 3 -26.43 -8.18 16.53
N TYR A 4 -25.30 -8.57 15.96
CA TYR A 4 -24.02 -8.66 16.68
C TYR A 4 -22.90 -8.06 15.84
N ALA A 5 -21.84 -7.59 16.50
CA ALA A 5 -20.62 -7.15 15.84
C ALA A 5 -19.78 -8.36 15.43
N MET A 6 -19.52 -8.51 14.13
CA MET A 6 -18.63 -9.54 13.61
C MET A 6 -17.17 -9.15 13.88
N LYS A 7 -16.47 -9.96 14.67
CA LYS A 7 -15.05 -9.81 14.96
C LYS A 7 -14.25 -10.61 13.96
N LEU A 8 -13.21 -10.00 13.41
CA LEU A 8 -12.31 -10.62 12.44
C LEU A 8 -10.93 -10.86 13.06
N LYS A 9 -10.42 -12.07 12.88
CA LYS A 9 -9.03 -12.43 13.09
C LYS A 9 -8.24 -12.02 11.84
N PRO A 10 -7.17 -11.22 11.97
CA PRO A 10 -6.39 -10.82 10.82
C PRO A 10 -5.61 -11.99 10.24
N TYR A 11 -5.42 -11.99 8.92
CA TYR A 11 -4.39 -12.79 8.27
C TYR A 11 -3.02 -12.12 8.49
N LEU A 12 -2.04 -12.88 9.01
CA LEU A 12 -0.69 -12.36 9.27
C LEU A 12 0.23 -12.71 8.10
N SER A 13 0.72 -11.69 7.39
CA SER A 13 1.72 -11.83 6.34
C SER A 13 3.08 -11.37 6.85
N ASN A 14 4.01 -12.31 7.05
CA ASN A 14 5.40 -11.99 7.36
C ASN A 14 6.13 -11.54 6.10
N LYS A 15 6.92 -10.46 6.20
CA LYS A 15 7.67 -9.89 5.09
C LYS A 15 9.15 -9.79 5.46
N ILE A 16 10.01 -9.74 4.45
CA ILE A 16 11.46 -9.51 4.65
C ILE A 16 11.76 -8.20 5.39
N TRP A 17 10.84 -7.23 5.34
CA TRP A 17 10.95 -5.92 5.98
C TRP A 17 10.17 -5.77 7.29
N GLY A 18 9.40 -6.77 7.72
CA GLY A 18 8.46 -6.60 8.82
C GLY A 18 7.25 -7.51 8.71
N TRP A 19 6.06 -6.96 8.91
CA TRP A 19 4.82 -7.72 8.77
C TRP A 19 3.62 -6.83 8.45
N GLU A 20 2.60 -7.48 7.90
CA GLU A 20 1.27 -6.93 7.67
C GLU A 20 0.24 -7.81 8.39
N LYS A 21 -0.76 -7.19 9.01
CA LYS A 21 -1.97 -7.85 9.49
C LYS A 21 -3.12 -7.37 8.65
N TRP A 22 -3.76 -8.27 7.91
CA TRP A 22 -4.88 -7.95 7.04
C TRP A 22 -6.17 -8.11 7.88
N ASN A 23 -6.57 -7.00 8.49
CA ASN A 23 -7.61 -6.91 9.51
C ASN A 23 -9.03 -6.99 8.94
N LEU A 24 -9.22 -6.55 7.70
CA LEU A 24 -10.46 -6.72 6.94
C LEU A 24 -10.08 -7.03 5.50
N SER A 25 -10.28 -8.28 5.09
CA SER A 25 -9.89 -8.74 3.77
C SER A 25 -10.79 -9.85 3.24
N CYS A 26 -11.24 -9.66 2.01
CA CYS A 26 -11.79 -10.71 1.15
C CYS A 26 -10.79 -11.18 0.08
N HIS A 27 -9.64 -10.52 -0.02
CA HIS A 27 -8.68 -10.74 -1.09
C HIS A 27 -8.07 -12.16 -1.02
N PRO A 28 -7.94 -12.89 -2.14
CA PRO A 28 -7.48 -14.28 -2.17
C PRO A 28 -6.14 -14.54 -1.47
N ASP A 29 -5.20 -13.60 -1.59
CA ASP A 29 -3.85 -13.69 -0.98
C ASP A 29 -3.82 -13.64 0.54
N GLY A 30 -4.92 -13.24 1.19
CA GLY A 30 -4.95 -13.06 2.65
C GLY A 30 -6.33 -12.78 3.19
N LYS A 31 -7.19 -13.80 3.29
CA LYS A 31 -8.56 -13.67 3.81
C LYS A 31 -8.61 -13.57 5.34
N SER A 32 -9.43 -12.68 5.89
CA SER A 32 -9.68 -12.61 7.33
C SER A 32 -10.66 -13.71 7.79
N THR A 33 -10.48 -14.23 9.01
CA THR A 33 -11.34 -15.28 9.59
C THR A 33 -12.29 -14.70 10.64
N ILE A 34 -13.52 -15.20 10.73
CA ILE A 34 -14.51 -14.72 11.71
C ILE A 34 -14.26 -15.35 13.09
N GLU A 35 -14.24 -14.55 14.16
CA GLU A 35 -13.90 -15.00 15.52
C GLU A 35 -15.10 -15.32 16.43
N ASN A 36 -16.30 -14.83 16.07
CA ASN A 36 -17.49 -14.94 16.91
C ASN A 36 -18.76 -15.15 16.08
N GLY A 37 -19.84 -15.53 16.78
CA GLY A 37 -21.16 -15.70 16.16
C GLY A 37 -21.30 -16.99 15.34
N PRO A 38 -22.41 -17.12 14.58
CA PRO A 38 -22.74 -18.33 13.82
C PRO A 38 -21.75 -18.71 12.73
N TYR A 39 -20.95 -17.75 12.25
CA TYR A 39 -19.95 -17.97 11.19
C TYR A 39 -18.52 -18.13 11.72
N LYS A 40 -18.34 -18.30 13.03
CA LYS A 40 -17.02 -18.45 13.65
C LYS A 40 -16.20 -19.55 12.96
N GLY A 41 -14.96 -19.21 12.60
CA GLY A 41 -14.02 -20.10 11.93
C GLY A 41 -14.10 -20.08 10.40
N MET A 42 -15.16 -19.49 9.81
CA MET A 42 -15.25 -19.29 8.37
C MET A 42 -14.43 -18.06 7.93
N TYR A 43 -14.04 -18.00 6.65
CA TYR A 43 -13.51 -16.76 6.10
C TYR A 43 -14.64 -15.74 5.93
N PHE A 44 -14.30 -14.47 6.17
CA PHE A 44 -15.22 -13.36 5.93
C PHE A 44 -15.71 -13.33 4.47
N ALA A 45 -14.83 -13.66 3.52
CA ALA A 45 -15.16 -13.75 2.10
C ALA A 45 -16.26 -14.78 1.78
N ASP A 46 -16.39 -15.85 2.57
CA ASP A 46 -17.31 -16.96 2.27
C ASP A 46 -18.74 -16.71 2.77
N VAL A 47 -18.95 -15.64 3.55
CA VAL A 47 -20.25 -15.34 4.19
C VAL A 47 -20.89 -14.05 3.72
N ILE A 48 -20.19 -13.28 2.87
CA ILE A 48 -20.73 -12.08 2.24
C ILE A 48 -21.17 -12.39 0.81
N LYS A 49 -22.11 -11.60 0.30
CA LYS A 49 -22.75 -11.86 -0.99
C LYS A 49 -21.78 -11.79 -2.17
N ASP A 50 -20.93 -10.76 -2.21
CA ASP A 50 -20.10 -10.43 -3.36
C ASP A 50 -18.63 -10.15 -2.94
N PRO A 51 -17.87 -11.17 -2.50
CA PRO A 51 -16.53 -10.98 -1.93
C PRO A 51 -15.49 -10.44 -2.93
N GLU A 52 -15.63 -10.77 -4.21
CA GLU A 52 -14.75 -10.27 -5.28
C GLU A 52 -14.94 -8.77 -5.53
N SER A 53 -16.13 -8.24 -5.23
CA SER A 53 -16.46 -6.82 -5.36
C SER A 53 -16.33 -6.07 -4.03
N PHE A 54 -15.84 -6.72 -2.97
CA PHE A 54 -15.64 -6.05 -1.69
C PHE A 54 -14.57 -4.95 -1.84
N PRO A 55 -14.90 -3.67 -1.61
CA PRO A 55 -14.13 -2.58 -2.18
C PRO A 55 -12.83 -2.27 -1.43
N ILE A 56 -12.73 -2.68 -0.17
CA ILE A 56 -11.67 -2.23 0.74
C ILE A 56 -10.88 -3.37 1.35
N LEU A 57 -9.59 -3.14 1.53
CA LEU A 57 -8.69 -3.96 2.32
C LEU A 57 -8.08 -3.07 3.41
N ILE A 58 -8.18 -3.51 4.67
CA ILE A 58 -7.59 -2.78 5.80
C ILE A 58 -6.45 -3.60 6.39
N LYS A 59 -5.28 -2.98 6.48
CA LYS A 59 -4.09 -3.59 7.08
C LYS A 59 -3.57 -2.77 8.26
N ILE A 60 -2.93 -3.45 9.20
CA ILE A 60 -1.94 -2.83 10.08
C ILE A 60 -0.57 -3.27 9.57
N ILE A 61 0.31 -2.31 9.31
CA ILE A 61 1.66 -2.54 8.82
C ILE A 61 2.65 -2.14 9.90
N TYR A 62 3.68 -2.95 10.08
CA TYR A 62 4.87 -2.55 10.83
C TYR A 62 6.12 -2.79 10.00
N ALA A 63 6.77 -1.68 9.62
CA ALA A 63 8.02 -1.67 8.87
C ALA A 63 9.21 -1.76 9.82
N LYS A 64 9.74 -2.96 10.06
CA LYS A 64 10.98 -3.14 10.84
C LYS A 64 12.21 -2.64 10.08
N SER A 65 12.19 -2.74 8.76
CA SER A 65 13.13 -2.11 7.85
C SER A 65 12.34 -1.47 6.70
N ARG A 66 13.04 -0.65 5.90
CA ARG A 66 12.41 0.09 4.79
C ARG A 66 11.76 -0.86 3.78
N LEU A 67 10.57 -0.49 3.31
CA LEU A 67 9.87 -1.18 2.23
C LEU A 67 10.54 -0.89 0.88
N SER A 68 10.15 -1.60 -0.18
CA SER A 68 10.57 -1.23 -1.54
C SER A 68 10.12 0.19 -1.90
N ILE A 69 10.82 0.83 -2.83
CA ILE A 69 10.27 1.96 -3.58
C ILE A 69 9.28 1.37 -4.58
N GLN A 70 8.03 1.82 -4.52
CA GLN A 70 6.94 1.18 -5.25
C GLN A 70 5.91 2.18 -5.77
N VAL A 71 5.10 1.72 -6.71
CA VAL A 71 3.98 2.45 -7.30
C VAL A 71 2.81 1.48 -7.54
N HIS A 72 1.60 2.03 -7.62
CA HIS A 72 0.36 1.28 -7.72
C HIS A 72 -0.45 1.72 -8.95
N PRO A 73 -0.97 0.78 -9.76
CA PRO A 73 -1.82 1.11 -10.91
C PRO A 73 -3.20 1.60 -10.48
N ASP A 74 -3.85 2.31 -11.40
CA ASP A 74 -5.29 2.56 -11.35
C ASP A 74 -6.11 1.30 -11.70
N ASP A 75 -7.44 1.42 -11.65
CA ASP A 75 -8.36 0.34 -11.95
C ASP A 75 -8.26 -0.17 -13.38
N ASP A 76 -8.12 0.72 -14.36
CA ASP A 76 -8.11 0.34 -15.78
C ASP A 76 -6.86 -0.49 -16.10
N TYR A 77 -5.69 -0.04 -15.64
CA TYR A 77 -4.43 -0.76 -15.83
C TYR A 77 -4.43 -2.08 -15.05
N ALA A 78 -4.86 -2.07 -13.78
CA ALA A 78 -4.88 -3.29 -12.96
C ALA A 78 -5.82 -4.37 -13.52
N ARG A 79 -7.00 -3.98 -14.02
CA ARG A 79 -7.95 -4.92 -14.63
C ARG A 79 -7.41 -5.51 -15.93
N LEU A 80 -6.72 -4.70 -16.73
CA LEU A 80 -6.16 -5.14 -18.01
C LEU A 80 -4.95 -6.08 -17.82
N PHE A 81 -4.04 -5.76 -16.89
CA PHE A 81 -2.75 -6.45 -16.79
C PHE A 81 -2.64 -7.45 -15.63
N GLU A 82 -3.41 -7.30 -14.56
CA GLU A 82 -3.33 -8.13 -13.34
C GLU A 82 -4.62 -8.89 -13.05
N LYS A 83 -5.74 -8.52 -13.69
CA LYS A 83 -7.09 -9.02 -13.36
C LYS A 83 -7.47 -8.74 -11.90
N ASP A 84 -7.02 -7.60 -11.37
CA ASP A 84 -7.28 -7.11 -10.02
C ASP A 84 -7.79 -5.65 -10.07
N ASN A 85 -8.14 -5.08 -8.93
CA ASN A 85 -8.46 -3.66 -8.80
C ASN A 85 -7.18 -2.80 -8.76
N GLY A 86 -7.33 -1.51 -9.04
CA GLY A 86 -6.31 -0.52 -8.75
C GLY A 86 -6.06 -0.42 -7.25
N LYS A 87 -5.01 0.31 -6.88
CA LYS A 87 -4.59 0.39 -5.47
C LYS A 87 -4.26 1.83 -5.06
N SER A 88 -5.31 2.65 -4.94
CA SER A 88 -5.26 3.85 -4.10
C SER A 88 -5.30 3.47 -2.62
N GLU A 89 -4.59 4.22 -1.80
CA GLU A 89 -4.49 3.96 -0.37
C GLU A 89 -4.42 5.24 0.46
N CYS A 90 -4.72 5.10 1.74
CA CYS A 90 -4.44 6.11 2.75
C CYS A 90 -3.92 5.46 4.02
N TRP A 91 -3.10 6.20 4.74
CA TRP A 91 -2.42 5.73 5.93
C TRP A 91 -2.74 6.60 7.12
N TYR A 92 -3.05 5.98 8.25
CA TYR A 92 -3.07 6.63 9.55
C TYR A 92 -1.87 6.15 10.37
N ILE A 93 -1.01 7.09 10.74
CA ILE A 93 0.26 6.79 11.41
C ILE A 93 0.01 6.47 12.88
N LEU A 94 0.28 5.21 13.27
CA LEU A 94 0.16 4.77 14.65
C LEU A 94 1.42 5.09 15.46
N ASP A 95 2.58 4.91 14.84
CA ASP A 95 3.89 5.14 15.44
C ASP A 95 4.90 5.52 14.36
N ALA A 96 5.63 6.61 14.58
CA ALA A 96 6.62 7.15 13.66
C ALA A 96 8.02 7.29 14.30
N GLY A 97 8.15 7.07 15.61
CA GLY A 97 9.34 7.48 16.36
C GLY A 97 9.57 9.01 16.34
N GLU A 98 10.74 9.46 16.81
CA GLU A 98 11.05 10.90 16.94
C GLU A 98 11.34 11.61 15.61
N ASN A 99 11.80 10.89 14.59
CA ASN A 99 12.20 11.44 13.28
C ASN A 99 11.59 10.62 12.13
N GLY A 100 10.32 10.25 12.27
CA GLY A 100 9.62 9.45 11.28
C GLY A 100 9.48 10.18 9.96
N THR A 101 9.79 9.50 8.86
CA THR A 101 9.68 10.06 7.52
C THR A 101 9.05 9.07 6.55
N LEU A 102 8.34 9.58 5.56
CA LEU A 102 7.84 8.79 4.43
C LEU A 102 8.36 9.37 3.13
N VAL A 103 8.48 8.50 2.13
CA VAL A 103 8.63 8.95 0.76
C VAL A 103 7.27 8.91 0.09
N VAL A 104 6.82 10.06 -0.43
CA VAL A 104 5.54 10.20 -1.14
C VAL A 104 5.71 11.19 -2.27
N GLY A 105 5.65 10.69 -3.50
CA GLY A 105 5.73 11.47 -4.73
C GLY A 105 7.14 11.77 -5.21
N LEU A 106 7.21 12.40 -6.38
CA LEU A 106 8.44 12.94 -6.97
C LEU A 106 8.69 14.36 -6.46
N LYS A 107 9.96 14.78 -6.32
CA LYS A 107 10.31 16.16 -5.91
C LYS A 107 9.86 17.22 -6.93
N LYS A 108 9.68 16.83 -8.18
CA LYS A 108 9.26 17.66 -9.32
C LYS A 108 8.81 16.73 -10.45
N LYS A 109 8.35 17.33 -11.54
CA LYS A 109 8.05 16.61 -12.79
C LYS A 109 9.32 16.03 -13.40
N PHE A 110 9.20 14.82 -13.91
CA PHE A 110 10.23 14.13 -14.69
C PHE A 110 9.57 13.44 -15.88
N THR A 111 10.30 13.23 -16.94
CA THR A 111 9.89 12.37 -18.05
C THR A 111 10.11 10.90 -17.71
N ARG A 112 9.44 10.01 -18.45
CA ARG A 112 9.68 8.55 -18.35
C ARG A 112 11.15 8.21 -18.53
N GLN A 113 11.81 8.80 -19.51
CA GLN A 113 13.21 8.55 -19.84
C GLN A 113 14.15 9.00 -18.70
N GLU A 114 13.87 10.15 -18.07
CA GLU A 114 14.63 10.61 -16.91
C GLU A 114 14.48 9.63 -15.73
N ILE A 115 13.26 9.18 -15.41
CA ILE A 115 13.04 8.20 -14.34
C ILE A 115 13.73 6.85 -14.66
N GLN A 116 13.65 6.36 -15.90
CA GLN A 116 14.37 5.15 -16.32
C GLN A 116 15.88 5.30 -16.10
N ALA A 117 16.48 6.41 -16.56
CA ALA A 117 17.90 6.66 -16.37
C ALA A 117 18.30 6.75 -14.88
N MET A 118 17.41 7.28 -14.03
CA MET A 118 17.61 7.32 -12.58
C MET A 118 17.52 5.93 -11.93
N ILE A 119 16.66 5.04 -12.44
CA ILE A 119 16.61 3.64 -12.00
C ILE A 119 17.91 2.94 -12.37
N ASP A 120 18.34 3.06 -13.63
CA ASP A 120 19.53 2.38 -14.16
C ASP A 120 20.82 2.82 -13.46
N SER A 121 20.91 4.11 -13.11
CA SER A 121 22.05 4.68 -12.38
C SER A 121 21.95 4.53 -10.85
N GLY A 122 20.83 4.03 -10.32
CA GLY A 122 20.59 3.94 -8.88
C GLY A 122 20.34 5.30 -8.19
N ALA A 123 20.03 6.35 -8.94
CA ALA A 123 19.83 7.70 -8.45
C ALA A 123 18.37 8.03 -8.06
N LEU A 124 17.40 7.16 -8.38
CA LEU A 124 15.96 7.44 -8.22
C LEU A 124 15.60 8.01 -6.85
N GLU A 125 16.10 7.41 -5.77
CA GLU A 125 15.75 7.80 -4.40
C GLU A 125 16.01 9.29 -4.13
N TYR A 126 17.10 9.85 -4.65
CA TYR A 126 17.47 11.25 -4.43
C TYR A 126 16.49 12.24 -5.06
N HIS A 127 15.62 11.76 -5.95
CA HIS A 127 14.61 12.54 -6.67
C HIS A 127 13.19 12.34 -6.14
N LEU A 128 13.02 11.54 -5.08
CA LEU A 128 11.73 11.32 -4.43
C LEU A 128 11.49 12.31 -3.29
N ASN A 129 10.25 12.75 -3.14
CA ASN A 129 9.86 13.67 -2.10
C ASN A 129 9.75 12.94 -0.75
N THR A 130 10.37 13.50 0.28
CA THR A 130 10.35 12.96 1.65
C THR A 130 9.60 13.93 2.54
N ILE A 131 8.67 13.42 3.34
CA ILE A 131 7.87 14.20 4.29
C ILE A 131 8.11 13.71 5.71
N ASP A 132 8.13 14.64 6.66
CA ASP A 132 8.14 14.32 8.08
C ASP A 132 6.75 13.89 8.54
N ILE A 133 6.70 12.87 9.40
CA ILE A 133 5.46 12.35 9.96
C ILE A 133 5.55 12.15 11.47
N ALA A 134 4.41 12.24 12.12
CA ALA A 134 4.20 11.94 13.53
C ALA A 134 3.02 10.98 13.72
N SER A 135 2.93 10.35 14.89
CA SER A 135 1.73 9.61 15.29
C SER A 135 0.50 10.51 15.21
N GLY A 136 -0.57 10.01 14.60
CA GLY A 136 -1.80 10.76 14.35
C GLY A 136 -1.90 11.38 12.96
N ASP A 137 -0.79 11.48 12.22
CA ASP A 137 -0.83 12.00 10.84
C ASP A 137 -1.65 11.08 9.91
N PHE A 138 -2.34 11.71 8.97
CA PHE A 138 -3.05 11.04 7.89
C PHE A 138 -2.40 11.35 6.55
N ILE A 139 -2.13 10.31 5.77
CA ILE A 139 -1.44 10.39 4.48
C ILE A 139 -2.34 9.82 3.40
N TYR A 140 -2.53 10.53 2.29
CA TYR A 140 -3.24 10.03 1.12
C TYR A 140 -2.26 9.71 -0.02
N ILE A 141 -2.45 8.55 -0.65
CA ILE A 141 -1.59 8.04 -1.72
C ILE A 141 -2.49 7.56 -2.87
N PRO A 142 -2.77 8.44 -3.85
CA PRO A 142 -3.46 8.04 -5.06
C PRO A 142 -2.56 7.15 -5.93
N THR A 143 -3.19 6.40 -6.83
CA THR A 143 -2.48 5.57 -7.82
C THR A 143 -1.50 6.38 -8.66
N GLY A 144 -0.43 5.75 -9.10
CA GLY A 144 0.68 6.38 -9.81
C GLY A 144 1.67 7.16 -8.94
N THR A 145 1.40 7.32 -7.64
CA THR A 145 2.33 7.96 -6.70
C THR A 145 3.45 6.99 -6.34
N ILE A 146 4.71 7.34 -6.62
CA ILE A 146 5.87 6.61 -6.08
C ILE A 146 5.94 6.86 -4.57
N HIS A 147 6.03 5.79 -3.78
CA HIS A 147 6.08 5.90 -2.33
C HIS A 147 6.92 4.79 -1.70
N THR A 148 7.32 4.99 -0.44
CA THR A 148 7.88 3.94 0.42
C THR A 148 7.70 4.25 1.90
N ILE A 149 7.54 3.19 2.70
CA ILE A 149 7.49 3.27 4.17
C ILE A 149 8.91 3.02 4.70
N ASN A 150 9.44 4.00 5.44
CA ASN A 150 10.75 3.88 6.10
C ASN A 150 10.68 2.98 7.34
N SER A 151 11.85 2.57 7.82
CA SER A 151 11.96 1.70 9.00
C SER A 151 11.43 2.37 10.27
N GLY A 152 10.87 1.57 11.18
CA GLY A 152 10.36 2.02 12.47
C GLY A 152 8.89 2.46 12.45
N ILE A 153 8.25 2.50 11.28
CA ILE A 153 6.89 3.03 11.14
C ILE A 153 5.86 1.93 11.33
N ARG A 154 4.83 2.24 12.13
CA ARG A 154 3.60 1.44 12.25
C ARG A 154 2.41 2.28 11.81
N LEU A 155 1.56 1.73 10.95
CA LEU A 155 0.41 2.44 10.42
C LEU A 155 -0.80 1.54 10.18
N ILE A 156 -1.98 2.15 10.08
CA ILE A 156 -3.16 1.53 9.47
C ILE A 156 -3.15 1.94 8.00
N GLU A 157 -3.24 0.97 7.10
CA GLU A 157 -3.43 1.20 5.68
C GLU A 157 -4.87 0.82 5.31
N VAL A 158 -5.63 1.79 4.79
CA VAL A 158 -6.93 1.56 4.17
C VAL A 158 -6.73 1.75 2.67
N GLN A 159 -7.01 0.70 1.91
CA GLN A 159 -6.75 0.68 0.47
C GLN A 159 -7.93 0.06 -0.27
N GLN A 160 -7.97 0.26 -1.59
CA GLN A 160 -8.79 -0.58 -2.45
C GLN A 160 -8.42 -2.06 -2.24
N SER A 161 -9.39 -2.97 -2.38
CA SER A 161 -9.14 -4.41 -2.28
C SER A 161 -8.31 -4.91 -3.48
N SER A 162 -7.00 -4.77 -3.38
CA SER A 162 -5.98 -5.12 -4.39
C SER A 162 -4.68 -5.48 -3.70
N ASN A 163 -3.92 -6.42 -4.26
CA ASN A 163 -2.55 -6.70 -3.80
C ASN A 163 -1.49 -6.39 -4.87
N VAL A 164 -1.86 -5.63 -5.91
CA VAL A 164 -0.95 -5.24 -6.98
C VAL A 164 0.08 -4.25 -6.47
N THR A 165 1.36 -4.51 -6.73
CA THR A 165 2.47 -3.63 -6.34
C THR A 165 3.61 -3.74 -7.34
N TYR A 166 3.95 -2.63 -7.98
CA TYR A 166 5.11 -2.56 -8.86
C TYR A 166 6.29 -1.96 -8.11
N ARG A 167 7.37 -2.73 -7.98
CA ARG A 167 8.59 -2.30 -7.29
C ARG A 167 9.59 -1.74 -8.27
N LEU A 168 10.09 -0.53 -7.97
CA LEU A 168 11.16 0.12 -8.70
C LEU A 168 12.54 -0.22 -8.12
N TYR A 169 12.63 -0.29 -6.78
CA TYR A 169 13.89 -0.58 -6.11
C TYR A 169 13.64 -1.26 -4.76
N ASP A 170 14.55 -2.14 -4.37
CA ASP A 170 14.37 -2.96 -3.17
C ASP A 170 15.62 -3.19 -2.33
N TRP A 171 16.55 -2.23 -2.34
CA TRP A 171 17.75 -2.24 -1.48
C TRP A 171 18.62 -3.50 -1.65
N GLY A 172 18.66 -4.05 -2.86
CA GLY A 172 19.41 -5.28 -3.18
C GLY A 172 18.77 -6.58 -2.68
N ARG A 173 17.55 -6.54 -2.14
CA ARG A 173 16.82 -7.75 -1.74
C ARG A 173 16.39 -8.55 -2.99
N PRO A 174 16.39 -9.90 -2.93
CA PRO A 174 16.10 -10.77 -4.08
C PRO A 174 14.59 -10.89 -4.33
N ARG A 175 13.91 -9.76 -4.53
CA ARG A 175 12.49 -9.69 -4.91
C ARG A 175 12.36 -9.08 -6.30
N GLU A 176 11.35 -9.53 -7.02
CA GLU A 176 11.05 -9.04 -8.36
C GLU A 176 10.82 -7.52 -8.38
N LEU A 177 11.49 -6.88 -9.34
CA LEU A 177 11.28 -5.50 -9.75
C LEU A 177 10.41 -5.49 -11.02
N HIS A 178 9.56 -4.49 -11.13
CA HIS A 178 8.53 -4.40 -12.17
C HIS A 178 8.73 -3.11 -12.95
N ILE A 179 9.93 -2.89 -13.51
CA ILE A 179 10.36 -1.57 -13.99
C ILE A 179 9.43 -1.02 -15.08
N GLU A 180 9.17 -1.77 -16.15
CA GLU A 180 8.30 -1.31 -17.24
C GLU A 180 6.87 -1.01 -16.75
N LYS A 181 6.25 -1.94 -16.00
CA LYS A 181 4.91 -1.72 -15.43
C LYS A 181 4.89 -0.52 -14.48
N SER A 182 5.96 -0.30 -13.71
CA SER A 182 6.07 0.87 -12.84
C SER A 182 6.07 2.15 -13.66
N LEU A 183 6.88 2.20 -14.72
CA LEU A 183 6.96 3.35 -15.60
C LEU A 183 5.66 3.62 -16.35
N ASP A 184 4.85 2.61 -16.63
CA ASP A 184 3.56 2.78 -17.31
C ASP A 184 2.53 3.51 -16.45
N VAL A 185 2.65 3.41 -15.12
CA VAL A 185 1.60 3.87 -14.20
C VAL A 185 1.99 5.08 -13.36
N ILE A 186 3.24 5.53 -13.42
CA ILE A 186 3.70 6.71 -12.66
C ILE A 186 2.96 7.97 -13.10
N ASP A 187 2.51 8.75 -12.13
CA ASP A 187 2.06 10.13 -12.35
C ASP A 187 3.28 11.06 -12.48
N TYR A 188 3.74 11.23 -13.72
CA TYR A 188 4.87 12.10 -14.06
C TYR A 188 4.56 13.59 -13.90
N GLU A 189 3.28 13.96 -13.96
CA GLU A 189 2.84 15.35 -13.92
C GLU A 189 2.70 15.88 -12.49
N THR A 190 2.89 15.02 -11.47
CA THR A 190 2.60 15.35 -10.06
C THR A 190 1.20 15.96 -9.92
N SER A 191 0.25 15.40 -10.67
CA SER A 191 -1.08 15.93 -10.87
C SER A 191 -2.02 15.59 -9.71
N ALA A 192 -1.80 14.45 -9.06
CA ALA A 192 -2.60 14.03 -7.93
C ALA A 192 -2.09 14.66 -6.62
N VAL A 193 -3.02 15.21 -5.83
CA VAL A 193 -2.72 15.68 -4.47
C VAL A 193 -2.43 14.45 -3.61
N CYS A 194 -1.17 14.27 -3.21
CA CYS A 194 -0.70 13.18 -2.38
C CYS A 194 0.08 13.71 -1.18
N GLY A 195 0.25 12.88 -0.15
CA GLY A 195 0.99 13.23 1.06
C GLY A 195 0.08 13.53 2.25
N LYS A 196 0.57 14.35 3.17
CA LYS A 196 -0.12 14.66 4.43
C LYS A 196 -1.41 15.44 4.18
N VAL A 197 -2.48 15.02 4.86
CA VAL A 197 -3.77 15.71 4.83
C VAL A 197 -3.91 16.53 6.09
N ASP A 198 -4.07 17.85 5.94
CA ASP A 198 -4.25 18.77 7.05
C ASP A 198 -5.66 18.67 7.65
N GLY A 199 -5.75 18.72 8.98
CA GLY A 199 -7.02 18.79 9.71
C GLY A 199 -7.79 17.48 9.85
N PHE A 200 -7.12 16.33 9.74
CA PHE A 200 -7.66 15.01 10.05
C PHE A 200 -7.67 14.71 11.56
#